data_AF-A0A7S3DWU8-F1
#
_entry.id   AF-A0A7S3DWU8-F1
#
_cell.length_a   1.000
_cell.length_b   1.000
_cell.length_c   1.000
_cell.angle_alpha   90.00
_cell.angle_beta   90.00
_cell.angle_gamma   90.00
#
_symmetry.space_group_name_H-M   'P 1'
#
loop_
_entity.id
_entity.type
_entity.pdbx_description
1 polymer ?
#
loop_
_entity_poly.entity_id
_entity_poly.type
_entity_poly.pdbx_seq_one_letter_code
_entity_poly.pdbx_strand_id
1 'polypeptide(L)'
;EQSRRMKFLTGQENEAMLHAHKQSGFTVGEPFWESTPFDFQGSNISTRMGEHTAVFLRHRLTPPPEEVYTLHRKLAGAYMLCIKLGAIVESRSILQEFVEKHEFDDGLPHPLR
;
A
#
# COMPACT_ATOMS: atom_id res chain seq x y z
N GLU A 1 8.03 12.08 -1.79
CA GLU A 1 8.54 12.35 -3.15
C GLU A 1 8.02 11.35 -4.19
N GLN A 2 8.27 10.05 -4.03
CA GLN A 2 7.84 9.01 -4.96
C GLN A 2 6.32 9.02 -5.26
N SER A 3 5.48 9.31 -4.26
CA SER A 3 4.03 9.45 -4.48
C SER A 3 3.67 10.54 -5.49
N ARG A 4 4.48 11.59 -5.64
CA ARG A 4 4.29 12.63 -6.66
C ARG A 4 4.82 12.20 -8.02
N ARG A 5 5.95 11.48 -8.07
CA ARG A 5 6.51 10.90 -9.30
C ARG A 5 5.51 9.93 -9.94
N MET A 6 4.92 9.07 -9.11
CA MET A 6 3.91 8.07 -9.48
C MET A 6 2.49 8.66 -9.62
N LYS A 7 2.32 9.98 -9.46
CA LYS A 7 1.03 10.69 -9.59
C LYS A 7 -0.09 10.21 -8.65
N PHE A 8 0.26 9.63 -7.51
CA PHE A 8 -0.70 9.46 -6.40
C PHE A 8 -1.08 10.80 -5.77
N LEU A 9 -0.13 11.75 -5.75
CA LEU A 9 -0.30 13.09 -5.20
C LEU A 9 0.19 14.12 -6.22
N THR A 10 -0.45 15.28 -6.26
CA THR A 10 -0.07 16.44 -7.07
C THR A 10 1.05 17.26 -6.41
N GLY A 11 1.11 17.24 -5.07
CA GLY A 11 1.96 18.09 -4.26
C GLY A 11 1.27 19.36 -3.74
N GLN A 12 -0.04 19.51 -3.97
CA GLN A 12 -0.86 20.62 -3.48
C GLN A 12 -1.91 20.17 -2.45
N GLU A 13 -1.83 18.90 -2.01
CA GLU A 13 -2.75 18.33 -1.05
C GLU A 13 -2.67 19.02 0.32
N ASN A 14 -3.83 19.11 0.99
CA ASN A 14 -3.87 19.57 2.37
C ASN A 14 -3.35 18.50 3.34
N GLU A 15 -3.08 18.91 4.58
CA GLU A 15 -2.57 18.03 5.63
C GLU A 15 -3.45 16.79 5.88
N ALA A 16 -4.78 16.94 5.78
CA ALA A 16 -5.71 15.80 5.97
C ALA A 16 -5.50 14.73 4.89
N MET A 17 -5.37 15.14 3.63
CA MET A 17 -5.13 14.24 2.50
C MET A 17 -3.73 13.61 2.56
N LEU A 18 -2.71 14.38 2.91
CA LEU A 18 -1.35 13.87 3.09
C LEU A 18 -1.27 12.84 4.22
N HIS A 19 -1.94 13.12 5.34
CA HIS A 19 -2.02 12.22 6.47
C HIS A 19 -2.74 10.91 6.10
N ALA A 20 -3.94 11.01 5.49
CA ALA A 20 -4.70 9.83 5.08
C ALA A 20 -3.95 8.98 4.04
N HIS A 21 -3.25 9.61 3.09
CA HIS A 21 -2.39 8.91 2.13
C HIS A 21 -1.27 8.13 2.82
N LYS A 22 -0.59 8.76 3.79
CA LYS A 22 0.49 8.12 4.56
C LYS A 22 -0.02 6.96 5.42
N GLN A 23 -1.11 7.17 6.17
CA GLN A 23 -1.69 6.12 7.00
C GLN A 23 -2.19 4.94 6.17
N SER A 24 -2.84 5.21 5.03
CA SER A 24 -3.24 4.15 4.10
C SER A 24 -2.05 3.34 3.59
N GLY A 25 -0.94 4.01 3.27
CA GLY A 25 0.30 3.34 2.88
C GLY A 25 0.88 2.46 3.98
N PHE A 26 0.87 2.93 5.23
CA PHE A 26 1.31 2.13 6.38
C PHE A 26 0.43 0.92 6.61
N THR A 27 -0.90 1.10 6.64
CA THR A 27 -1.86 0.00 6.79
C THR A 27 -1.66 -1.07 5.73
N VAL A 28 -1.48 -0.69 4.45
CA VAL A 28 -1.18 -1.64 3.37
C VAL A 28 0.16 -2.34 3.57
N GLY A 29 1.14 -1.66 4.16
CA GLY A 29 2.49 -2.19 4.39
C GLY A 29 2.63 -3.15 5.57
N GLU A 30 1.65 -3.18 6.49
CA GLU A 30 1.72 -3.99 7.71
C GLU A 30 2.05 -5.49 7.52
N PRO A 31 1.49 -6.21 6.52
CA PRO A 31 1.82 -7.61 6.31
C PRO A 31 3.32 -7.87 6.06
N PHE A 32 4.04 -6.84 5.64
CA PHE A 32 5.46 -6.91 5.30
C PHE A 32 6.37 -6.36 6.40
N TRP A 33 5.82 -5.85 7.50
CA TRP A 33 6.58 -5.17 8.55
C TRP A 33 7.39 -6.13 9.42
N GLU A 34 6.85 -7.28 9.79
CA GLU A 34 7.52 -8.28 10.63
C GLU A 34 7.68 -9.62 9.91
N SER A 35 8.63 -10.44 10.37
CA SER A 35 8.77 -11.84 9.94
C SER A 35 7.78 -12.77 10.64
N THR A 36 6.81 -12.21 11.36
CA THR A 36 5.70 -12.96 11.95
C THR A 36 4.61 -13.18 10.88
N PRO A 37 4.01 -14.37 10.80
CA PRO A 37 2.91 -14.61 9.88
C PRO A 37 1.74 -13.64 10.14
N PHE A 38 1.29 -12.93 9.11
CA PHE A 38 0.22 -11.95 9.20
C PHE A 38 -1.14 -12.61 9.01
N ASP A 39 -2.03 -12.46 9.99
CA ASP A 39 -3.43 -12.90 9.90
C ASP A 39 -4.27 -11.84 9.18
N PHE A 40 -4.53 -12.09 7.89
CA PHE A 40 -5.32 -11.18 7.07
C PHE A 40 -6.76 -11.04 7.57
N GLN A 41 -7.37 -12.13 8.06
CA GLN A 41 -8.75 -12.12 8.51
C GLN A 41 -8.89 -11.39 9.85
N GLY A 42 -8.03 -11.69 10.83
CA GLY A 42 -8.05 -11.08 12.16
C GLY A 42 -7.58 -9.63 12.19
N SER A 43 -6.76 -9.19 11.23
CA SER A 43 -6.19 -7.82 11.21
C SER A 43 -7.19 -6.69 10.90
N ASN A 44 -8.39 -7.03 10.41
CA ASN A 44 -9.39 -6.06 9.92
C ASN A 44 -8.83 -5.02 8.94
N ILE A 45 -7.80 -5.39 8.17
CA ILE A 45 -7.06 -4.47 7.29
C ILE A 45 -7.97 -3.79 6.26
N SER A 46 -8.97 -4.49 5.72
CA SER A 46 -9.95 -3.94 4.78
C SER A 46 -10.82 -2.85 5.41
N THR A 47 -11.27 -3.05 6.65
CA THR A 47 -12.04 -2.06 7.41
C THR A 47 -11.20 -0.81 7.68
N ARG A 48 -9.97 -0.98 8.15
CA ARG A 48 -9.04 0.13 8.43
C ARG A 48 -8.69 0.93 7.17
N MET A 49 -8.51 0.24 6.04
CA MET A 49 -8.38 0.92 4.74
C MET A 49 -9.63 1.71 4.35
N GLY A 50 -10.82 1.20 4.69
CA GLY A 50 -12.10 1.85 4.46
C GLY A 50 -12.24 3.20 5.18
N GLU A 51 -11.65 3.36 6.37
CA GLU A 51 -11.72 4.56 7.20
C GLU A 51 -11.16 5.82 6.50
N HIS A 52 -10.17 5.65 5.62
CA HIS A 52 -9.57 6.75 4.86
C HIS A 52 -10.38 7.17 3.63
N THR A 53 -11.37 6.36 3.21
CA THR A 53 -12.14 6.59 1.97
C THR A 53 -12.84 7.94 1.96
N ALA A 54 -13.45 8.33 3.08
CA ALA A 54 -14.16 9.62 3.17
C ALA A 54 -13.23 10.82 2.97
N VAL A 55 -12.00 10.74 3.52
CA VAL A 55 -10.99 11.79 3.35
C VAL A 55 -10.56 11.88 1.88
N PHE A 56 -10.29 10.73 1.24
CA PHE A 56 -9.94 10.69 -0.18
C PHE A 56 -11.04 11.26 -1.07
N LEU A 57 -12.30 10.91 -0.83
CA LEU A 57 -13.42 11.42 -1.61
C LEU A 57 -13.59 12.93 -1.47
N ARG A 58 -13.36 13.47 -0.26
CA ARG A 58 -13.55 14.88 0.05
C ARG A 58 -12.39 15.77 -0.40
N HIS A 59 -11.15 15.29 -0.29
CA HIS A 59 -9.96 16.12 -0.43
C HIS A 59 -9.09 15.79 -1.64
N ARG A 60 -9.41 14.75 -2.43
CA ARG A 60 -8.66 14.47 -3.67
C ARG A 60 -8.78 15.66 -4.63
N LEU A 61 -7.63 16.10 -5.14
CA LEU A 61 -7.56 17.20 -6.10
C LEU A 61 -7.71 16.72 -7.55
N THR A 62 -7.27 15.49 -7.85
CA THR A 62 -7.29 14.92 -9.20
C THR A 62 -7.44 13.41 -9.09
N PRO A 63 -8.16 12.73 -10.00
CA PRO A 63 -8.14 11.28 -10.05
C PRO A 63 -6.72 10.77 -10.33
N PRO A 64 -6.27 9.69 -9.66
CA PRO A 64 -5.02 9.04 -10.00
C PRO A 64 -5.08 8.44 -11.41
N PRO A 65 -3.92 8.20 -12.06
CA PRO A 65 -3.87 7.61 -13.39
C PRO A 65 -4.33 6.14 -13.39
N GLU A 66 -4.64 5.60 -14.58
CA GLU A 66 -5.22 4.27 -14.74
C GLU A 66 -4.31 3.14 -14.20
N GLU A 67 -3.01 3.29 -14.37
CA GLU A 67 -1.98 2.35 -13.92
C GLU A 67 -1.99 2.25 -12.39
N VAL A 68 -2.17 3.37 -11.70
CA VAL A 68 -2.31 3.43 -10.24
C VAL A 68 -3.58 2.71 -9.79
N TYR A 69 -4.71 2.95 -10.45
CA TYR A 69 -5.96 2.24 -10.15
C TYR A 69 -5.83 0.73 -10.37
N THR A 70 -5.13 0.32 -11.41
CA THR A 70 -4.86 -1.09 -11.70
C THR A 70 -4.01 -1.73 -10.62
N LEU A 71 -2.96 -1.03 -10.15
CA LEU A 71 -2.13 -1.48 -9.04
C LEU A 71 -2.95 -1.66 -7.76
N HIS A 72 -3.77 -0.66 -7.39
CA HIS A 72 -4.64 -0.74 -6.21
C HIS A 72 -5.60 -1.94 -6.28
N ARG A 73 -6.25 -2.15 -7.44
CA ARG A 73 -7.20 -3.28 -7.60
C ARG A 73 -6.51 -4.64 -7.50
N LYS A 74 -5.31 -4.79 -8.07
CA LYS A 74 -4.56 -6.06 -7.97
C LYS A 74 -4.22 -6.39 -6.52
N LEU A 75 -3.67 -5.43 -5.78
CA LEU A 75 -3.29 -5.63 -4.39
C LEU A 75 -4.50 -5.86 -3.49
N ALA A 76 -5.55 -5.04 -3.64
CA ALA A 76 -6.80 -5.21 -2.89
C ALA A 76 -7.44 -6.58 -3.16
N GLY A 77 -7.40 -7.08 -4.40
CA GLY A 77 -7.88 -8.41 -4.75
C GLY A 77 -7.12 -9.53 -4.04
N ALA A 78 -5.78 -9.44 -3.97
CA ALA A 78 -4.95 -10.40 -3.24
C ALA A 78 -5.29 -10.40 -1.74
N TYR A 79 -5.40 -9.22 -1.13
CA TYR A 79 -5.71 -9.11 0.30
C TYR A 79 -7.11 -9.67 0.61
N MET A 80 -8.10 -9.35 -0.23
CA MET A 80 -9.45 -9.88 -0.09
C MET A 80 -9.51 -11.40 -0.23
N LEU A 81 -8.67 -11.99 -1.10
CA LEU A 81 -8.57 -13.44 -1.21
C LEU A 81 -7.97 -14.05 0.06
N CYS A 82 -6.88 -13.49 0.59
CA CYS A 82 -6.28 -13.93 1.85
C CYS A 82 -7.28 -13.83 3.02
N ILE A 83 -8.03 -12.73 3.11
CA ILE A 83 -9.10 -12.56 4.12
C ILE A 83 -10.16 -13.65 3.99
N LYS A 84 -10.68 -13.89 2.78
CA LYS A 84 -11.74 -14.88 2.54
C LYS A 84 -11.31 -16.31 2.85
N LEU A 85 -10.04 -16.62 2.67
CA LEU A 85 -9.46 -17.94 2.94
C LEU A 85 -9.02 -18.12 4.40
N GLY A 86 -9.07 -17.07 5.24
CA GLY A 86 -8.48 -17.11 6.59
C GLY A 86 -6.96 -17.33 6.56
N ALA A 87 -6.29 -16.80 5.52
CA ALA A 87 -4.89 -17.06 5.30
C ALA A 87 -4.01 -16.31 6.31
N ILE A 88 -3.06 -17.04 6.89
CA ILE A 88 -2.00 -16.51 7.74
C ILE A 88 -0.68 -16.67 6.97
N VAL A 89 -0.07 -15.55 6.56
CA VAL A 89 1.06 -15.57 5.61
C VAL A 89 2.21 -14.71 6.12
N GLU A 90 3.42 -15.28 6.16
CA GLU A 90 4.64 -14.49 6.36
C GLU A 90 4.95 -13.69 5.09
N SER A 91 4.35 -12.51 4.95
CA SER A 91 4.43 -11.75 3.69
C SER A 91 5.77 -11.02 3.52
N ARG A 92 6.46 -10.73 4.64
CA ARG A 92 7.78 -10.07 4.62
C ARG A 92 8.83 -10.86 3.84
N SER A 93 8.91 -12.18 4.03
CA SER A 93 9.88 -13.01 3.30
C SER A 93 9.62 -12.99 1.79
N ILE A 94 8.35 -13.03 1.38
CA ILE A 94 7.93 -12.89 -0.02
C ILE A 94 8.43 -11.55 -0.58
N LEU A 95 8.16 -10.43 0.11
CA LEU A 95 8.61 -9.12 -0.36
C LEU A 95 10.13 -9.03 -0.43
N GLN A 96 10.84 -9.54 0.59
CA GLN A 96 12.30 -9.50 0.63
C GLN A 96 12.92 -10.28 -0.53
N GLU A 97 12.40 -11.47 -0.84
CA GLU A 97 12.87 -12.27 -1.98
C GLU A 97 12.71 -11.51 -3.31
N PHE A 98 11.58 -10.83 -3.50
CA PHE A 98 11.34 -10.02 -4.70
C PHE A 98 12.26 -8.80 -4.75
N VAL A 99 12.38 -8.07 -3.64
CA VAL A 99 13.21 -6.86 -3.57
C VAL A 99 14.68 -7.19 -3.81
N GLU A 100 15.20 -8.29 -3.23
CA GLU A 100 16.60 -8.70 -3.39
C GLU A 100 17.00 -9.00 -4.85
N LYS A 101 16.03 -9.48 -5.64
CA LYS A 101 16.20 -9.82 -7.06
C LYS A 101 15.86 -8.66 -8.00
N HIS A 102 15.27 -7.58 -7.49
CA HIS A 102 14.82 -6.46 -8.32
C HIS A 102 15.95 -5.46 -8.57
N GLU A 103 16.12 -5.07 -9.83
CA GLU A 103 17.02 -3.98 -10.20
C GLU A 103 16.24 -2.66 -10.18
N PHE A 104 16.58 -1.79 -9.22
CA PHE A 104 15.99 -0.46 -9.09
C PHE A 104 16.71 0.53 -10.01
N ASP A 105 15.95 1.27 -10.82
CA ASP A 105 16.46 2.28 -11.75
C ASP A 105 16.26 3.72 -11.24
N ASP A 106 15.85 3.88 -9.98
CA ASP A 106 15.49 5.17 -9.38
C ASP A 106 16.68 5.96 -8.81
N GLY A 107 17.88 5.38 -8.88
CA GLY A 107 19.13 5.99 -8.39
C GLY A 107 19.28 5.99 -6.87
N LEU A 108 18.36 5.35 -6.13
CA LEU A 108 18.44 5.21 -4.68
C LEU A 108 19.24 3.95 -4.30
N PRO A 109 19.82 3.89 -3.08
CA PRO A 109 20.41 2.68 -2.56
C PRO A 109 19.39 1.53 -2.55
N HIS A 110 19.87 0.33 -2.87
CA HIS A 110 19.03 -0.86 -2.85
C HIS A 110 18.44 -1.08 -1.44
N PRO A 111 17.12 -1.27 -1.26
CA PRO A 111 16.49 -1.22 0.07
C PRO A 111 16.97 -2.27 1.08
N LEU A 112 17.61 -3.34 0.60
CA LEU A 112 18.13 -4.45 1.42
C LEU A 112 19.66 -4.61 1.37
N ARG A 113 20.40 -3.78 0.61
CA ARG A 113 21.86 -3.91 0.46
C ARG A 113 22.58 -2.64 0.89
#